data_AF-A0A935XI39-F1
#
_entry.id   AF-A0A935XI39-F1
#
_cell.length_a   1.000
_cell.length_b   1.000
_cell.length_c   1.000
_cell.angle_alpha   90.00
_cell.angle_beta   90.00
_cell.angle_gamma   90.00
#
_symmetry.space_group_name_H-M   'P 1'
#
loop_
_entity.id
_entity.type
_entity.pdbx_description
1 polymer ?
#
loop_
_entity_poly.entity_id
_entity_poly.type
_entity_poly.pdbx_seq_one_letter_code
_entity_poly.pdbx_strand_id
1 'polypeptide(L)'
;MAGTSTGEESTTGTSSKGNFTAKRVAADTTRGVEIPIVDGKPTYPTVGTVIRMMTATVTFAGRRRSPPAAARSSRMMAAPRPRS
;
A
#
# COMPACT_ATOMS: atom_id res chain seq x y z
N MET A 1 -13.56 13.27 2.62
CA MET A 1 -12.31 13.21 3.40
C MET A 1 -11.53 11.96 2.98
N ALA A 2 -10.20 12.00 2.95
CA ALA A 2 -9.35 10.84 2.63
C ALA A 2 -8.61 10.39 3.90
N GLY A 3 -8.53 9.08 4.13
CA GLY A 3 -7.70 8.52 5.19
C GLY A 3 -6.37 8.06 4.60
N THR A 4 -5.25 8.55 5.13
CA THR A 4 -3.91 8.12 4.70
C THR A 4 -3.17 7.50 5.88
N SER A 5 -2.64 6.31 5.67
CA SER A 5 -1.73 5.62 6.59
C SER A 5 -0.38 5.45 5.91
N THR A 6 0.71 5.72 6.64
CA THR A 6 2.07 5.63 6.12
C THR A 6 2.97 4.87 7.10
N GLY A 7 3.88 4.06 6.57
CA GLY A 7 4.87 3.32 7.34
C GLY A 7 6.25 3.38 6.69
N GLU A 8 7.27 3.41 7.54
CA GLU A 8 8.67 3.35 7.12
C GLU A 8 9.39 2.26 7.91
N GLU A 9 10.17 1.45 7.20
CA GLU A 9 11.02 0.40 7.76
C GLU A 9 12.44 0.61 7.24
N SER A 10 13.43 0.59 8.14
CA SER A 10 14.84 0.74 7.78
C SER A 10 15.69 -0.26 8.55
N THR A 11 16.66 -0.86 7.85
CA THR A 11 17.64 -1.76 8.44
C THR A 11 19.01 -1.55 7.83
N THR A 12 20.04 -1.83 8.61
CA THR A 12 21.45 -1.76 8.20
C THR A 12 22.13 -3.08 8.48
N GLY A 13 23.10 -3.44 7.65
CA GLY A 13 23.87 -4.65 7.86
C GLY A 13 25.21 -4.63 7.15
N THR A 14 25.99 -5.67 7.41
CA THR A 14 27.28 -5.91 6.77
C THR A 14 27.20 -7.20 5.95
N SER A 15 28.00 -7.26 4.88
CA SER A 15 28.16 -8.44 4.05
C SER A 15 29.62 -8.55 3.62
N SER A 16 30.05 -9.71 3.10
CA SER A 16 31.39 -9.89 2.54
C SER A 16 31.70 -8.94 1.37
N LYS A 17 30.68 -8.28 0.81
CA LYS A 17 30.80 -7.33 -0.30
C LYS A 17 30.72 -5.86 0.16
N GLY A 18 30.50 -5.60 1.46
CA GLY A 18 30.38 -4.26 2.04
C GLY A 18 29.10 -4.04 2.87
N ASN A 19 29.00 -2.84 3.45
CA ASN A 19 27.85 -2.42 4.25
C ASN A 19 26.65 -2.11 3.38
N PHE A 20 25.46 -2.36 3.91
CA PHE A 20 24.21 -2.01 3.25
C PHE A 20 23.20 -1.35 4.18
N THR A 21 22.32 -0.56 3.58
CA THR A 21 21.12 -0.02 4.21
C THR A 21 19.94 -0.35 3.31
N ALA A 22 18.90 -0.96 3.85
CA ALA A 22 17.64 -1.19 3.17
C ALA A 22 16.55 -0.36 3.83
N LYS A 23 15.83 0.42 3.02
CA LYS A 23 14.70 1.25 3.45
C LYS A 23 13.48 0.94 2.60
N ARG A 24 12.34 0.76 3.24
CA ARG A 24 11.03 0.60 2.60
C ARG A 24 10.08 1.66 3.15
N VAL A 25 9.34 2.31 2.27
CA VAL A 25 8.26 3.23 2.62
C VAL A 25 6.98 2.74 1.95
N ALA A 26 5.93 2.64 2.75
CA ALA A 26 4.59 2.20 2.38
C ALA A 26 3.58 3.31 2.66
N ALA A 27 2.63 3.52 1.75
CA ALA A 27 1.54 4.45 1.96
C ALA A 27 0.24 3.91 1.36
N ASP A 28 -0.83 3.93 2.16
CA ASP A 28 -2.19 3.58 1.74
C ASP A 28 -3.09 4.78 1.90
N THR A 29 -3.80 5.15 0.83
CA THR A 29 -4.81 6.21 0.85
C THR A 29 -6.18 5.66 0.48
N THR A 30 -7.14 5.84 1.37
CA THR A 30 -8.53 5.43 1.20
C THR A 30 -9.42 6.64 1.00
N ARG A 31 -10.39 6.53 0.08
CA ARG A 31 -11.38 7.58 -0.20
C ARG A 31 -12.75 6.97 -0.39
N GLY A 32 -13.74 7.48 0.36
CA GLY A 32 -15.15 7.11 0.22
C GLY A 32 -15.38 5.60 0.34
N VAL A 33 -14.61 4.92 1.19
CA VAL A 33 -14.75 3.48 1.42
C VAL A 33 -15.96 3.23 2.31
N GLU A 34 -16.89 2.40 1.84
CA GLU A 34 -18.06 1.94 2.59
C GLU A 34 -18.01 0.42 2.70
N ILE A 35 -18.19 -0.10 3.92
CA ILE A 35 -18.20 -1.53 4.20
C ILE A 35 -19.58 -1.87 4.77
N PRO A 36 -20.42 -2.62 4.05
CA PRO A 36 -21.71 -3.04 4.58
C PRO A 36 -21.51 -4.06 5.70
N ILE A 37 -22.24 -3.91 6.81
CA ILE A 37 -22.24 -4.88 7.91
C ILE A 37 -23.30 -5.94 7.62
N VAL A 38 -22.90 -7.21 7.66
CA VAL A 38 -23.80 -8.36 7.45
C VAL A 38 -23.49 -9.41 8.51
N ASP A 39 -24.51 -9.85 9.24
CA ASP A 39 -24.34 -10.82 10.33
C ASP A 39 -23.85 -12.19 9.81
N GLY A 40 -22.90 -12.77 10.54
CA GLY A 40 -22.39 -14.12 10.29
C GLY A 40 -21.56 -14.29 9.02
N LYS A 41 -21.15 -13.20 8.35
CA LYS A 41 -20.37 -13.26 7.10
C LYS A 41 -19.19 -12.27 7.10
N PRO A 42 -18.05 -12.62 6.48
CA PRO A 42 -17.01 -11.65 6.19
C PRO A 42 -17.56 -10.51 5.33
N THR A 43 -17.27 -9.28 5.71
CA THR A 43 -17.64 -8.08 4.94
C THR A 43 -16.42 -7.50 4.25
N TYR A 44 -16.63 -6.90 3.09
CA TYR A 44 -15.59 -6.24 2.30
C TYR A 44 -16.16 -4.97 1.69
N PRO A 45 -15.33 -3.98 1.35
CA PRO A 45 -15.86 -2.71 0.85
C PRO A 45 -16.48 -2.86 -0.54
N THR A 46 -17.61 -2.19 -0.74
CA THR A 46 -18.41 -2.26 -1.98
C THR A 46 -18.32 -0.98 -2.82
N VAL A 47 -17.93 0.14 -2.21
CA VAL A 47 -17.66 1.41 -2.90
C VAL A 47 -16.39 2.04 -2.36
N GLY A 48 -15.79 2.90 -3.18
CA GLY A 48 -14.65 3.72 -2.81
C GLY A 48 -13.38 3.40 -3.59
N THR A 49 -12.26 3.92 -3.10
CA THR A 49 -10.95 3.71 -3.72
C THR A 49 -9.89 3.49 -2.65
N VAL A 50 -8.98 2.55 -2.94
CA VAL A 50 -7.76 2.32 -2.16
C VAL A 50 -6.57 2.45 -3.11
N ILE A 51 -5.64 3.34 -2.79
CA ILE A 51 -4.36 3.48 -3.50
C ILE A 51 -3.26 3.05 -2.55
N ARG A 52 -2.48 2.04 -2.93
CA ARG A 52 -1.25 1.63 -2.22
C ARG A 52 -0.03 2.04 -3.02
N MET A 53 0.95 2.61 -2.35
CA MET A 53 2.26 2.95 -2.93
C MET A 53 3.38 2.36 -2.09
N MET A 54 4.40 1.82 -2.76
CA MET A 54 5.57 1.22 -2.13
C MET A 54 6.83 1.72 -2.83
N THR A 55 7.78 2.21 -2.04
CA THR A 55 9.14 2.53 -2.51
C THR A 55 10.15 1.74 -1.70
N ALA A 56 11.08 1.07 -2.39
CA ALA A 56 12.21 0.39 -1.77
C ALA A 56 13.51 1.07 -2.21
N THR A 57 14.47 1.17 -1.30
CA THR A 57 15.80 1.68 -1.59
C THR A 57 16.82 0.78 -0.91
N VAL A 58 17.85 0.38 -1.64
CA VAL A 58 19.02 -0.30 -1.09
C VAL A 58 20.24 0.56 -1.38
N THR A 59 20.99 0.89 -0.35
CA THR A 59 22.32 1.48 -0.48
C THR A 59 23.34 0.41 -0.15
N PHE A 60 24.25 0.12 -1.07
CA PHE A 60 25.26 -0.92 -0.93
C PHE A 60 26.65 -0.34 -1.21
N ALA A 61 27.56 -0.38 -0.25
CA ALA A 61 28.90 0.21 -0.35
C ALA A 61 28.87 1.66 -0.90
N GLY A 62 27.92 2.48 -0.40
CA GLY A 62 27.70 3.86 -0.84
C GLY A 62 26.94 4.01 -2.16
N ARG A 63 26.65 2.93 -2.90
CA ARG A 63 25.88 2.97 -4.16
C ARG A 63 24.40 2.74 -3.87
N ARG A 64 23.57 3.71 -4.24
CA ARG A 64 22.11 3.63 -4.05
C ARG A 64 21.44 3.02 -5.28
N ARG A 65 20.53 2.07 -5.06
CA ARG A 65 19.63 1.50 -6.08
C ARG A 65 18.19 1.50 -5.56
N SER A 66 17.28 2.01 -6.37
CA SER A 66 15.85 2.00 -6.07
C SER A 66 15.12 1.44 -7.29
N PRO A 67 14.30 0.37 -7.16
CA PRO A 67 13.35 0.04 -8.21
C PRO A 67 12.34 1.19 -8.39
N PRO A 68 11.65 1.26 -9.55
CA PRO A 68 10.53 2.16 -9.72
C PRO A 68 9.51 2.00 -8.60
N ALA A 69 8.93 3.11 -8.13
CA ALA A 69 7.85 3.05 -7.16
C ALA A 69 6.68 2.23 -7.74
N ALA A 70 6.19 1.27 -6.97
CA ALA A 70 5.05 0.46 -7.36
C ALA A 70 3.78 1.07 -6.74
N ALA A 71 2.78 1.33 -7.58
CA ALA A 71 1.47 1.79 -7.15
C ALA A 71 0.38 0.84 -7.64
N ARG A 72 -0.57 0.51 -6.76
CA ARG A 72 -1.78 -0.24 -7.12
C ARG A 72 -3.01 0.50 -6.64
N SER A 73 -3.90 0.82 -7.58
CA SER A 73 -5.21 1.39 -7.28
C SER A 73 -6.28 0.31 -7.43
N SER A 74 -7.22 0.28 -6.49
CA SER A 74 -8.44 -0.52 -6.57
C SER A 74 -9.63 0.40 -6.42
N ARG A 75 -10.53 0.39 -7.40
CA ARG A 75 -11.79 1.14 -7.39
C ARG A 75 -12.95 0.17 -7.25
N MET A 76 -13.88 0.48 -6.35
CA MET A 76 -15.08 -0.31 -6.10
C MET A 76 -16.32 0.51 -6.48
N MET A 77 -17.30 -0.14 -7.07
CA MET A 77 -18.60 0.46 -7.40
C MET A 77 -19.72 -0.47 -6.93
N ALA A 78 -20.78 0.13 -6.38
CA ALA A 78 -21.96 -0.61 -5.97
C ALA A 78 -22.56 -1.35 -7.17
N ALA A 79 -23.05 -2.56 -6.93
CA ALA A 79 -23.81 -3.30 -7.93
C ALA A 79 -25.05 -2.48 -8.33
N PRO A 80 -25.42 -2.45 -9.62
CA PRO A 80 -26.63 -1.78 -10.06
C PRO A 80 -27.86 -2.39 -9.36
N ARG A 81 -28.80 -1.54 -8.92
CA ARG A 81 -30.05 -2.00 -8.31
C ARG A 81 -30.84 -2.83 -9.35
N PRO A 82 -31.41 -3.99 -8.97
CA PRO A 82 -32.30 -4.72 -9.87
C PRO A 82 -33.49 -3.83 -10.24
N ARG A 83 -33.88 -3.87 -11.52
CA ARG A 83 -35.10 -3.18 -11.99
C ARG A 83 -36.31 -3.88 -11.35
N SER A 84 -37.19 -3.08 -10.75
CA SER A 84 -38.49 -3.50 -10.22
C SER A 84 -39.41 -4.00 -11.33
#